data_AF-A0A7J9BTL0-F1
#
_entry.id   AF-A0A7J9BTL0-F1
#
_cell.length_a   1.000
_cell.length_b   1.000
_cell.length_c   1.000
_cell.angle_alpha   90.00
_cell.angle_beta   90.00
_cell.angle_gamma   90.00
#
_symmetry.space_group_name_H-M   'P 1'
#
loop_
_entity.id
_entity.type
_entity.pdbx_description
1 polymer ?
#
loop_
_entity_poly.entity_id
_entity_poly.type
_entity_poly.pdbx_seq_one_letter_code
_entity_poly.pdbx_strand_id
1 'polypeptide(L)'
;MTLQASFFNFGSISSLPCPPRTSRQRFVIRAKVEPSEKSVEIMRKFSEQYARRSGTYFCMDKGVTSVVIKGLAEHKDTLGAPLCPCRHYDDKAAEAGQGFWNCPCVPMRER
;
A
#
# COMPACT_ATOMS: atom_id res chain seq x y z
N MET A 1 22.55 71.44 -25.91
CA MET A 1 22.71 71.29 -24.46
C MET A 1 21.69 70.27 -23.97
N THR A 2 22.20 69.23 -23.34
CA THR A 2 21.52 68.05 -22.80
C THR A 2 20.38 68.39 -21.85
N LEU A 3 19.22 67.75 -21.97
CA LEU A 3 18.35 67.47 -20.82
C LEU A 3 17.69 66.09 -20.93
N GLN A 4 17.80 65.40 -19.82
CA GLN A 4 17.46 64.02 -19.49
C GLN A 4 16.07 64.00 -18.83
N ALA A 5 15.26 62.98 -19.12
CA ALA A 5 14.05 62.53 -18.39
C ALA A 5 13.27 61.61 -19.34
N SER A 6 12.64 60.49 -18.99
CA SER A 6 12.34 59.85 -17.72
C SER A 6 11.69 58.49 -18.05
N PHE A 7 12.17 57.44 -17.39
CA PHE A 7 11.44 56.35 -16.73
C PHE A 7 10.21 55.62 -17.36
N PHE A 8 10.16 54.32 -17.03
CA PHE A 8 9.00 53.40 -16.98
C PHE A 8 8.53 52.84 -18.35
N ASN A 9 8.25 51.56 -18.57
CA ASN A 9 8.16 50.40 -17.70
C ASN A 9 8.10 49.10 -18.55
N PHE A 10 8.23 47.98 -17.87
CA PHE A 10 7.67 46.66 -18.19
C PHE A 10 8.34 45.81 -19.27
N GLY A 11 9.21 44.90 -18.80
CA GLY A 11 9.36 43.61 -19.44
C GLY A 11 8.10 42.75 -19.26
N SER A 12 7.83 41.88 -20.24
CA SER A 12 7.16 40.57 -20.04
C SER A 12 7.25 39.80 -21.35
N ILE A 13 8.11 38.79 -21.40
CA ILE A 13 7.77 37.35 -21.33
C ILE A 13 7.16 36.86 -22.65
N SER A 14 8.05 36.36 -23.50
CA SER A 14 7.71 35.53 -24.66
C SER A 14 7.00 34.27 -24.20
N SER A 15 5.72 34.15 -24.56
CA SER A 15 4.90 32.96 -24.36
C SER A 15 5.29 31.87 -25.34
N LEU A 16 6.09 30.90 -24.90
CA LEU A 16 6.18 29.58 -25.55
C LEU A 16 5.12 28.65 -24.92
N PRO A 17 4.28 27.96 -25.72
CA PRO A 17 3.34 26.98 -25.18
C PRO A 17 4.09 25.71 -24.77
N CYS A 18 4.10 25.43 -23.46
CA CYS A 18 4.54 24.15 -22.92
C CYS A 18 3.59 23.02 -23.40
N PRO A 19 4.10 21.89 -23.93
CA PRO A 19 3.26 20.74 -24.19
C PRO A 19 2.78 20.13 -22.85
N PRO A 20 1.53 19.66 -22.74
CA PRO A 20 1.08 18.94 -21.57
C PRO A 20 1.79 17.58 -21.52
N ARG A 21 2.75 17.44 -20.62
CA ARG A 21 3.39 16.16 -20.31
C ARG A 21 2.43 15.35 -19.45
N THR A 22 1.47 14.67 -20.07
CA THR A 22 0.68 13.62 -19.42
C THR A 22 1.58 12.42 -19.14
N SER A 23 2.43 12.56 -18.12
CA SER A 23 3.13 11.44 -17.50
C SER A 23 2.12 10.66 -16.67
N ARG A 24 1.29 9.85 -17.32
CA ARG A 24 0.69 8.67 -16.68
C ARG A 24 1.81 7.64 -16.51
N GLN A 25 2.78 7.92 -15.65
CA GLN A 25 3.57 6.86 -15.05
C GLN A 25 2.62 6.10 -14.14
N ARG A 26 1.95 5.09 -14.71
CA ARG A 26 1.48 3.96 -13.92
C ARG A 26 2.74 3.37 -13.30
N PHE A 27 3.03 3.76 -12.06
CA PHE A 27 3.93 3.02 -11.20
C PHE A 27 3.29 1.65 -10.99
N VAL A 28 3.61 0.71 -11.87
CA VAL A 28 3.33 -0.70 -11.61
C VAL A 28 4.41 -1.10 -10.60
N ILE A 29 4.13 -0.88 -9.32
CA ILE A 29 4.93 -1.47 -8.23
C ILE A 29 4.70 -2.97 -8.37
N ARG A 30 5.61 -3.63 -9.09
CA ARG A 30 5.59 -5.07 -9.27
C ARG A 30 6.08 -5.70 -7.97
N ALA A 31 5.15 -6.22 -7.18
CA ALA A 31 5.48 -6.96 -5.98
C ALA A 31 6.25 -8.24 -6.34
N LYS A 32 7.19 -8.57 -5.47
CA LYS A 32 8.07 -9.74 -5.54
C LYS A 32 7.22 -10.97 -5.19
N VAL A 33 7.22 -11.99 -6.06
CA VAL A 33 6.51 -13.29 -5.92
C VAL A 33 4.99 -13.16 -5.70
N GLU A 34 4.21 -13.46 -6.73
CA GLU A 34 2.76 -13.60 -6.56
C GLU A 34 2.47 -14.82 -5.67
N PRO A 35 1.70 -14.68 -4.58
CA PRO A 35 1.29 -15.81 -3.76
C PRO A 35 0.42 -16.79 -4.57
N SER A 36 0.36 -18.04 -4.12
CA SER A 36 -0.50 -19.03 -4.78
C SER A 36 -1.96 -18.56 -4.76
N GLU A 37 -2.66 -18.71 -5.89
CA GLU A 37 -4.11 -18.41 -5.98
C GLU A 37 -4.91 -19.15 -4.89
N LYS A 38 -4.47 -20.36 -4.54
CA LYS A 38 -5.05 -21.16 -3.46
C LYS A 38 -4.92 -20.46 -2.10
N SER A 39 -3.74 -19.94 -1.80
CA SER A 39 -3.46 -19.26 -0.53
C SER A 39 -4.19 -17.93 -0.42
N VAL A 40 -4.27 -17.18 -1.52
CA VAL A 40 -5.07 -15.95 -1.58
C VAL A 40 -6.55 -16.24 -1.31
N GLU A 41 -7.11 -17.28 -1.93
CA GLU A 41 -8.52 -17.64 -1.74
C GLU A 41 -8.79 -18.13 -0.30
N ILE A 42 -7.87 -18.92 0.28
CA ILE A 42 -7.95 -19.32 1.69
C ILE A 42 -7.96 -18.09 2.60
N MET A 43 -7.05 -17.13 2.40
CA MET A 43 -6.97 -15.93 3.22
C MET A 43 -8.15 -14.98 3.00
N ARG A 44 -8.74 -14.95 1.80
CA ARG A 44 -9.98 -14.21 1.52
C ARG A 44 -11.15 -14.77 2.32
N LYS A 45 -11.38 -16.09 2.24
CA LYS A 45 -12.46 -16.76 2.99
C LYS A 45 -12.27 -16.62 4.49
N PHE A 46 -11.03 -16.77 4.98
CA PHE A 46 -10.68 -16.53 6.38
C PHE A 46 -11.07 -15.11 6.81
N SER A 47 -10.70 -14.10 6.03
CA SER A 47 -10.98 -12.69 6.36
C SER A 47 -12.48 -12.42 6.42
N GLU A 48 -13.25 -12.96 5.47
CA GLU A 48 -14.71 -12.81 5.43
C GLU A 48 -15.39 -13.50 6.61
N GLN A 49 -14.96 -14.72 6.95
CA GLN A 49 -15.49 -15.46 8.08
C GLN A 49 -15.14 -14.77 9.40
N TYR A 50 -13.90 -14.30 9.54
CA TYR A 50 -13.47 -13.60 10.74
C TYR A 50 -14.25 -12.30 10.94
N ALA A 51 -14.38 -11.49 9.89
CA ALA A 51 -15.17 -10.26 9.93
C ALA A 51 -16.61 -10.48 10.39
N ARG A 52 -17.27 -11.54 9.89
CA ARG A 52 -18.62 -11.94 10.33
C ARG A 52 -18.66 -12.37 11.79
N ARG A 53 -17.63 -13.10 12.26
CA ARG A 53 -17.55 -13.63 13.63
C ARG A 53 -17.24 -12.55 14.66
N SER A 54 -16.37 -11.60 14.34
CA SER A 54 -16.00 -10.48 15.22
C SER A 54 -16.91 -9.27 15.08
N GLY A 55 -17.85 -9.26 14.12
CA GLY A 55 -18.70 -8.09 13.84
C GLY A 55 -17.91 -6.89 13.30
N THR A 56 -16.73 -7.12 12.73
CA THR A 56 -15.85 -6.07 12.18
C THR A 56 -16.07 -5.94 10.67
N TYR A 57 -15.79 -4.75 10.15
CA TYR A 57 -15.99 -4.44 8.73
C TYR A 57 -14.65 -4.20 8.02
N PHE A 58 -14.64 -4.45 6.71
CA PHE A 58 -13.49 -4.09 5.89
C PHE A 58 -13.41 -2.58 5.66
N CYS A 59 -12.22 -2.11 5.28
CA CYS A 59 -12.02 -0.74 4.86
C CYS A 59 -12.91 -0.40 3.66
N MET A 60 -13.34 0.85 3.54
CA MET A 60 -14.09 1.35 2.38
C MET A 60 -13.31 1.15 1.08
N ASP A 61 -11.98 1.29 1.14
CA ASP A 61 -11.11 0.99 0.03
C ASP A 61 -10.78 -0.52 -0.03
N LYS A 62 -11.30 -1.17 -1.06
CA LYS A 62 -11.06 -2.60 -1.34
C LYS A 62 -9.60 -2.86 -1.74
N GLY A 63 -8.88 -1.86 -2.22
CA GLY A 63 -7.45 -1.93 -2.51
C GLY A 63 -6.65 -2.30 -1.27
N VAL A 64 -6.90 -1.62 -0.14
CA VAL A 64 -6.25 -1.93 1.15
C VAL A 64 -6.49 -3.37 1.58
N THR A 65 -7.76 -3.80 1.53
CA THR A 65 -8.14 -5.18 1.89
C THR A 65 -7.42 -6.21 1.00
N SER A 66 -7.33 -5.94 -0.31
CA SER A 66 -6.67 -6.84 -1.26
C SER A 66 -5.16 -6.96 -1.02
N VAL A 67 -4.47 -5.85 -0.70
CA VAL A 67 -3.03 -5.85 -0.42
C VAL A 67 -2.73 -6.62 0.87
N VAL A 68 -3.55 -6.43 1.92
CA VAL A 68 -3.38 -7.15 3.19
C VAL A 68 -3.61 -8.66 2.99
N ILE A 69 -4.66 -9.06 2.27
CA ILE A 69 -4.93 -10.49 1.99
C ILE A 69 -3.78 -11.11 1.20
N LYS A 70 -3.25 -10.41 0.18
CA LYS A 70 -2.09 -10.88 -0.59
C LYS A 70 -0.85 -11.03 0.27
N GLY A 71 -0.53 -10.05 1.11
CA GLY A 71 0.63 -10.14 2.01
C GLY A 71 0.51 -11.26 3.04
N LEU A 72 -0.70 -11.49 3.58
CA LEU A 72 -0.96 -12.63 4.46
C LEU A 72 -0.77 -13.98 3.73
N ALA A 73 -1.21 -14.07 2.48
CA ALA A 73 -1.03 -15.26 1.65
C ALA A 73 0.45 -15.51 1.32
N GLU A 74 1.22 -14.47 1.00
CA GLU A 74 2.66 -14.58 0.75
C GLU A 74 3.42 -15.10 1.98
N HIS A 75 3.12 -14.56 3.16
CA HIS A 75 3.69 -15.06 4.43
C HIS A 75 3.26 -16.49 4.73
N LYS A 76 2.01 -16.86 4.41
CA LYS A 76 1.54 -18.24 4.56
C LYS A 76 2.33 -19.21 3.65
N ASP A 77 2.63 -18.82 2.41
CA ASP A 77 3.37 -19.66 1.47
C ASP A 77 4.86 -19.77 1.84
N THR A 78 5.46 -18.70 2.37
CA THR A 78 6.90 -18.63 2.67
C THR A 78 7.26 -19.12 4.08
N LEU A 79 6.46 -18.75 5.08
CA LEU A 79 6.71 -19.05 6.51
C LEU A 79 5.81 -20.18 7.04
N GLY A 80 4.81 -20.61 6.27
CA GLY A 80 3.77 -21.56 6.71
C GLY A 80 2.64 -20.95 7.54
N ALA A 81 2.81 -19.71 8.02
CA ALA A 81 1.84 -19.01 8.86
C ALA A 81 1.50 -17.60 8.32
N PRO A 82 0.24 -17.14 8.48
CA PRO A 82 -0.19 -15.84 7.96
C PRO A 82 0.28 -14.68 8.88
N LEU A 83 1.58 -14.39 8.88
CA LEU A 83 2.18 -13.32 9.67
C LEU A 83 1.69 -11.94 9.20
N CYS A 84 1.41 -11.01 10.11
CA CYS A 84 0.86 -9.68 9.76
C CYS A 84 1.80 -8.91 8.79
N PRO A 85 1.34 -8.53 7.58
CA PRO A 85 2.19 -7.91 6.55
C PRO A 85 2.43 -6.41 6.77
N CYS A 86 1.71 -5.78 7.69
CA CYS A 86 1.80 -4.33 7.96
C CYS A 86 2.87 -3.97 9.01
N ARG A 87 3.69 -4.94 9.45
CA ARG A 87 4.78 -4.72 10.41
C ARG A 87 6.11 -5.12 9.80
N HIS A 88 7.17 -4.46 10.29
CA HIS A 88 8.54 -4.90 10.08
C HIS A 88 8.93 -5.88 11.20
N TYR A 89 9.72 -6.90 10.86
CA TYR A 89 10.25 -7.89 11.78
C TYR A 89 11.72 -8.10 11.45
N ASP A 90 12.57 -8.25 12.47
CA ASP A 90 13.97 -8.58 12.28
C ASP A 90 14.15 -10.04 11.84
N ASP A 91 13.42 -10.97 12.48
CA ASP A 91 13.33 -12.38 12.08
C ASP A 91 11.87 -12.82 11.92
N LYS A 92 11.44 -12.93 10.66
CA LYS A 92 10.08 -13.36 10.33
C LYS A 92 9.79 -14.82 10.72
N ALA A 93 10.79 -15.70 10.67
CA ALA A 93 10.58 -17.12 10.95
C ALA A 93 10.40 -17.37 12.45
N ALA A 94 11.20 -16.69 13.28
CA ALA A 94 11.04 -16.73 14.74
C ALA A 94 9.66 -16.20 15.17
N GLU A 95 9.22 -15.07 14.63
CA GLU A 95 7.92 -14.46 14.95
C GLU A 95 6.73 -15.31 14.47
N ALA A 96 6.85 -15.91 13.28
CA ALA A 96 5.86 -16.86 12.78
C ALA A 96 5.74 -18.10 13.68
N GLY A 97 6.87 -18.57 14.24
CA GLY A 97 6.91 -19.66 15.21
C GLY A 97 6.32 -19.31 16.58
N GLN A 98 6.56 -18.09 17.08
CA GLN A 98 5.96 -17.60 18.32
C GLN A 98 4.44 -17.39 18.20
N GLY A 99 3.99 -16.92 17.04
CA GLY A 99 2.58 -16.82 16.69
C GLY A 99 1.83 -15.64 17.32
N PHE A 100 2.51 -14.72 17.99
CA PHE A 100 1.90 -13.51 18.53
C PHE A 100 1.27 -12.64 17.42
N TRP A 101 1.97 -12.51 16.29
CA TRP A 101 1.59 -11.70 15.14
C TRP A 101 0.96 -12.50 13.99
N ASN A 102 0.71 -13.79 14.17
CA ASN A 102 0.00 -14.61 13.19
C ASN A 102 -1.48 -14.20 13.17
N CYS A 103 -2.02 -13.96 11.99
CA CYS A 103 -3.40 -13.52 11.81
C CYS A 103 -4.40 -14.63 12.22
N PRO A 104 -5.39 -14.35 13.10
CA PRO A 104 -5.67 -13.08 13.79
C PRO A 104 -4.72 -12.88 14.99
N CYS A 105 -3.99 -11.76 14.98
CA CYS A 105 -2.95 -11.49 15.99
C CYS A 105 -3.54 -11.33 17.39
N VAL A 106 -2.72 -11.50 18.44
CA VAL A 106 -3.13 -11.34 19.84
C VAL A 106 -3.97 -10.07 20.06
N PRO A 107 -3.53 -8.89 19.60
CA PRO A 107 -4.36 -7.70 19.51
C PRO A 107 -5.79 -7.89 19.01
N MET A 108 -5.98 -8.50 17.85
CA MET A 108 -7.28 -8.61 17.19
C MET A 108 -8.22 -9.59 17.91
N ARG A 109 -7.69 -10.42 18.81
CA ARG A 109 -8.45 -11.41 19.56
C ARG A 109 -8.91 -10.90 20.91
N GLU A 110 -8.12 -10.02 21.53
CA GLU A 110 -8.32 -9.57 22.91
C GLU A 110 -9.00 -8.21 23.04
N ARG A 111 -8.98 -7.39 21.98
CA ARG A 111 -9.54 -6.03 21.92
C ARG A 111 -10.20 -5.75 20.57
#